data_AF-A0A352X9M0-F1
#
_entry.id   AF-A0A352X9M0-F1
#
_cell.length_a   1.000
_cell.length_b   1.000
_cell.length_c   1.000
_cell.angle_alpha   90.00
_cell.angle_beta   90.00
_cell.angle_gamma   90.00
#
_symmetry.space_group_name_H-M   'P 1'
#
loop_
_entity.id
_entity.type
_entity.pdbx_description
1 polymer ?
#
loop_
_entity_poly.entity_id
_entity_poly.type
_entity_poly.pdbx_seq_one_letter_code
_entity_poly.pdbx_strand_id
1 'polypeptide(L)'
;KAVYKVLEREDKVDYLVVETTGLADPLPVALTFLGTELRDMTRLDSIVTVVDCENYSLDLFNSEAAFSQIAYGDIILLNKIDLVDEGDVDLLEAKIRQVKEGARILRTKKAQAPLPLILSVGLFESDKYFDTESSSHHHNHDHHDHD
;
A
#
# COMPACT_ATOMS: atom_id res chain seq x y z
N LYS A 1 15.97 10.16 -6.08
CA LYS A 1 16.91 11.20 -5.56
C LYS A 1 16.57 11.68 -4.15
N ALA A 2 15.30 11.90 -3.77
CA ALA A 2 14.98 12.34 -2.40
C ALA A 2 15.23 11.26 -1.33
N VAL A 3 14.81 10.02 -1.59
CA VAL A 3 15.01 8.88 -0.67
C VAL A 3 16.49 8.62 -0.38
N TYR A 4 17.33 8.52 -1.42
CA TYR A 4 18.79 8.36 -1.28
C TYR A 4 19.42 9.41 -0.37
N LYS A 5 19.06 10.68 -0.51
CA LYS A 5 19.56 11.76 0.36
C LYS A 5 19.20 11.57 1.84
N VAL A 6 18.08 10.91 2.15
CA VAL A 6 17.71 10.61 3.53
C VAL A 6 18.53 9.42 4.05
N LEU A 7 18.71 8.38 3.22
CA LEU A 7 19.45 7.18 3.58
C LEU A 7 20.97 7.40 3.71
N GLU A 8 21.52 8.37 2.99
CA GLU A 8 22.95 8.72 3.00
C GLU A 8 23.34 9.71 4.11
N ARG A 9 22.40 10.14 4.96
CA ARG A 9 22.71 11.01 6.12
C ARG A 9 23.59 10.27 7.13
N GLU A 10 24.47 11.02 7.81
CA GLU A 10 25.23 10.49 8.95
C GLU A 10 24.31 10.03 10.09
N ASP A 11 23.28 10.85 10.39
CA ASP A 11 22.20 10.47 11.29
C ASP A 11 21.24 9.50 10.57
N LYS A 12 21.44 8.20 10.83
CA LYS A 12 20.61 7.14 10.25
C LYS A 12 19.19 7.18 10.82
N VAL A 13 18.23 6.87 9.96
CA VAL A 13 16.82 6.71 10.33
C VAL A 13 16.49 5.22 10.47
N ASP A 14 15.69 4.89 11.48
CA ASP A 14 15.20 3.51 11.67
C ASP A 14 14.03 3.16 10.75
N TYR A 15 13.20 4.16 10.43
CA TYR A 15 11.99 4.02 9.61
C TYR A 15 11.86 5.18 8.63
N LEU A 16 11.45 4.86 7.40
CA LEU A 16 11.05 5.80 6.38
C LEU A 16 9.56 5.62 6.09
N VAL A 17 8.78 6.68 6.27
CA VAL A 17 7.38 6.71 5.85
C VAL A 17 7.30 7.49 4.55
N VAL A 18 6.67 6.89 3.54
CA VAL A 18 6.43 7.52 2.24
C VAL A 18 4.94 7.77 2.11
N GLU A 19 4.56 9.04 2.05
CA GLU A 19 3.20 9.45 1.76
C GLU A 19 3.01 9.51 0.23
N THR A 20 2.04 8.78 -0.28
CA THR A 20 1.60 8.87 -1.67
C THR A 20 0.49 9.92 -1.80
N THR A 21 0.31 10.48 -3.00
CA THR A 21 -0.84 11.37 -3.23
C THR A 21 -2.13 10.57 -3.12
N GLY A 22 -3.26 11.21 -2.77
CA GLY A 22 -4.52 10.51 -2.53
C GLY A 22 -5.08 9.69 -3.70
N LEU A 23 -4.56 9.88 -4.92
CA LEU A 23 -4.93 9.12 -6.12
C LEU A 23 -3.80 8.23 -6.65
N ALA A 24 -2.62 8.25 -6.02
CA ALA A 24 -1.51 7.43 -6.46
C ALA A 24 -1.73 5.96 -6.11
N ASP A 25 -1.38 5.10 -7.06
CA ASP A 25 -1.28 3.67 -6.84
C ASP A 25 -0.07 3.39 -5.93
N PRO A 26 -0.25 2.67 -4.79
CA PRO A 26 0.86 2.31 -3.92
C PRO A 26 1.84 1.31 -4.54
N LEU A 27 1.41 0.48 -5.50
CA LEU A 27 2.25 -0.61 -6.02
C LEU A 27 3.51 -0.13 -6.76
N PRO A 28 3.46 0.83 -7.71
CA PRO A 28 4.66 1.35 -8.36
C PRO A 28 5.68 1.96 -7.37
N VAL A 29 5.19 2.56 -6.28
CA VAL A 29 6.05 3.07 -5.22
C VAL A 29 6.71 1.91 -4.49
N ALA A 30 5.94 0.90 -4.07
CA ALA A 30 6.48 -0.31 -3.43
C ALA A 30 7.53 -1.03 -4.31
N LEU A 31 7.24 -1.21 -5.61
CA LEU A 31 8.15 -1.83 -6.57
C LEU A 31 9.46 -1.05 -6.73
N THR A 32 9.44 0.27 -6.61
CA THR A 32 10.67 1.09 -6.62
C THR A 32 11.61 0.69 -5.47
N PHE A 33 11.08 0.37 -4.29
CA PHE A 33 11.88 -0.09 -3.15
C PHE A 33 12.35 -1.55 -3.30
N LEU A 34 11.66 -2.37 -4.08
CA LEU A 34 11.99 -3.79 -4.28
C LEU A 34 12.90 -4.05 -5.50
N GLY A 35 12.81 -3.20 -6.53
CA GLY A 35 13.46 -3.42 -7.83
C GLY A 35 14.72 -2.58 -8.08
N THR A 36 15.07 -1.66 -7.19
CA THR A 36 16.25 -0.79 -7.34
C THR A 36 17.29 -1.05 -6.25
N GLU A 37 18.41 -0.33 -6.28
CA GLU A 37 19.43 -0.35 -5.22
C GLU A 37 18.87 -0.05 -3.83
N LEU A 38 17.68 0.58 -3.75
CA LEU A 38 16.96 0.78 -2.48
C LEU A 38 16.63 -0.53 -1.76
N ARG A 39 16.52 -1.67 -2.48
CA ARG A 39 16.27 -2.98 -1.89
C ARG A 39 17.40 -3.41 -0.95
N ASP A 40 18.63 -3.03 -1.26
CA ASP A 40 19.80 -3.39 -0.44
C ASP A 40 19.95 -2.47 0.77
N MET A 41 19.30 -1.30 0.74
CA MET A 41 19.37 -0.28 1.78
C MET A 41 18.15 -0.28 2.70
N THR A 42 17.04 -0.85 2.27
CA THR A 42 15.74 -0.75 2.96
C THR A 42 14.98 -2.07 2.92
N ARG A 43 14.01 -2.22 3.81
CA ARG A 43 13.02 -3.30 3.77
C ARG A 43 11.64 -2.67 3.77
N LEU A 44 10.81 -3.00 2.78
CA LEU A 44 9.41 -2.59 2.77
C LEU A 44 8.68 -3.35 3.88
N ASP A 45 8.12 -2.62 4.85
CA ASP A 45 7.53 -3.20 6.06
C ASP A 45 6.03 -3.50 5.90
N SER A 46 5.28 -2.50 5.45
CA SER A 46 3.84 -2.59 5.19
C SER A 46 3.38 -1.43 4.31
N ILE A 47 2.27 -1.66 3.60
CA ILE A 47 1.48 -0.59 2.97
C ILE A 47 0.31 -0.27 3.91
N VAL A 48 0.16 1.00 4.27
CA VAL A 48 -0.89 1.48 5.18
C VAL A 48 -1.85 2.37 4.42
N THR A 49 -3.13 2.01 4.41
CA THR A 49 -4.19 2.75 3.73
C THR A 49 -5.14 3.34 4.75
N VAL A 50 -5.40 4.65 4.67
CA VAL A 50 -6.40 5.31 5.51
C VAL A 50 -7.69 5.48 4.73
N VAL A 51 -8.79 4.97 5.28
CA VAL A 51 -10.12 5.07 4.69
C VAL A 51 -10.97 5.99 5.55
N ASP A 52 -11.53 7.02 4.94
CA ASP A 52 -12.44 7.96 5.59
C ASP A 52 -13.86 7.36 5.61
N CYS A 53 -14.34 6.88 6.75
CA CYS A 53 -15.65 6.23 6.86
C CYS A 53 -16.82 7.19 6.60
N GLU A 54 -16.68 8.48 6.91
CA GLU A 54 -17.74 9.49 6.73
C GLU A 54 -17.97 9.79 5.24
N ASN A 55 -16.88 9.92 4.49
CA ASN A 55 -16.95 10.30 3.09
C ASN A 55 -16.82 9.11 2.12
N TYR A 56 -16.77 7.88 2.65
CA TYR A 56 -16.67 6.70 1.82
C TYR A 56 -17.97 6.44 1.07
N SER A 57 -17.90 6.33 -0.26
CA SER A 57 -19.07 6.00 -1.09
C SER A 57 -18.81 4.75 -1.92
N LEU A 58 -19.89 4.11 -2.38
CA LEU A 58 -19.82 2.98 -3.30
C LEU A 58 -19.12 3.35 -4.62
N ASP A 59 -19.33 4.58 -5.11
CA ASP A 59 -18.69 5.06 -6.34
C ASP A 59 -17.17 5.20 -6.16
N LEU A 60 -16.73 5.67 -4.98
CA LEU A 60 -15.30 5.73 -4.64
C LEU A 60 -14.69 4.33 -4.58
N PHE A 61 -15.40 3.35 -4.01
CA PHE A 61 -14.95 1.94 -3.98
C PHE A 61 -14.72 1.37 -5.39
N ASN A 62 -15.50 1.81 -6.37
CA ASN A 62 -15.40 1.36 -7.75
C ASN A 62 -14.31 2.08 -8.56
N SER A 63 -13.61 3.06 -7.96
CA SER A 63 -12.45 3.66 -8.61
C SER A 63 -11.24 2.72 -8.57
N GLU A 64 -10.48 2.67 -9.66
CA GLU A 64 -9.27 1.86 -9.76
C GLU A 64 -8.26 2.21 -8.66
N ALA A 65 -8.08 3.51 -8.37
CA ALA A 65 -7.18 3.96 -7.32
C ALA A 65 -7.60 3.47 -5.93
N ALA A 66 -8.87 3.59 -5.55
CA ALA A 66 -9.34 3.12 -4.25
C ALA A 66 -9.26 1.60 -4.13
N PHE A 67 -9.59 0.89 -5.21
CA PHE A 67 -9.45 -0.56 -5.27
C PHE A 67 -7.99 -0.98 -5.05
N SER A 68 -7.04 -0.41 -5.79
CA SER A 68 -5.61 -0.70 -5.62
C SER A 68 -5.11 -0.37 -4.22
N GLN A 69 -5.52 0.77 -3.64
CA GLN A 69 -5.15 1.14 -2.27
C GLN A 69 -5.65 0.13 -1.23
N ILE A 70 -6.83 -0.47 -1.42
CA ILE A 70 -7.34 -1.52 -0.52
C ILE A 70 -6.66 -2.87 -0.82
N ALA A 71 -6.52 -3.24 -2.09
CA ALA A 71 -5.95 -4.51 -2.51
C ALA A 71 -4.48 -4.67 -2.09
N TYR A 72 -3.72 -3.60 -2.14
CA TYR A 72 -2.30 -3.60 -1.74
C TYR A 72 -2.08 -3.20 -0.28
N GLY A 73 -3.02 -2.52 0.38
CA GLY A 73 -2.89 -2.11 1.78
C GLY A 73 -2.85 -3.30 2.75
N ASP A 74 -1.74 -3.51 3.44
CA ASP A 74 -1.61 -4.56 4.47
C ASP A 74 -2.36 -4.20 5.74
N ILE A 75 -2.35 -2.90 6.05
CA ILE A 75 -3.07 -2.31 7.18
C ILE A 75 -4.04 -1.27 6.64
N ILE A 76 -5.30 -1.42 7.00
CA ILE A 76 -6.36 -0.49 6.65
C ILE A 76 -6.84 0.22 7.91
N LEU A 77 -6.66 1.53 7.98
CA LEU A 77 -7.18 2.39 9.04
C LEU A 77 -8.56 2.89 8.63
N LEU A 78 -9.62 2.30 9.18
CA LEU A 78 -10.97 2.85 9.09
C LEU A 78 -11.06 4.05 10.03
N ASN A 79 -11.04 5.27 9.50
CA ASN A 79 -10.97 6.51 10.26
C ASN A 79 -12.31 7.26 10.25
N LYS A 80 -12.50 8.11 11.26
CA LYS A 80 -13.74 8.86 11.52
C LYS A 80 -14.95 7.98 11.83
N ILE A 81 -14.72 6.84 12.49
CA ILE A 81 -15.80 5.93 12.92
C ILE A 81 -16.80 6.61 13.87
N ASP A 82 -16.44 7.75 14.47
CA ASP A 82 -17.30 8.54 15.33
C ASP A 82 -18.31 9.43 14.59
N LEU A 83 -18.18 9.57 13.28
CA LEU A 83 -19.05 10.41 12.45
C LEU A 83 -20.09 9.58 11.66
N VAL A 84 -20.07 8.26 11.81
CA VAL A 84 -20.95 7.33 11.10
C VAL A 84 -21.53 6.30 12.06
N ASP A 85 -22.63 5.68 11.67
CA ASP A 85 -23.26 4.62 12.45
C ASP A 85 -22.40 3.34 12.41
N GLU A 86 -22.46 2.56 13.50
CA GLU A 86 -21.66 1.32 13.64
C GLU A 86 -21.94 0.32 12.51
N GLY A 87 -23.21 0.24 12.07
CA GLY A 87 -23.60 -0.62 10.95
C GLY A 87 -22.92 -0.24 9.62
N ASP A 88 -22.70 1.04 9.36
CA ASP A 88 -22.02 1.49 8.15
C ASP A 88 -20.52 1.15 8.19
N VAL A 89 -19.90 1.27 9.37
CA VAL A 89 -18.51 0.83 9.58
C VAL A 89 -18.38 -0.67 9.35
N ASP A 90 -19.30 -1.47 9.88
CA ASP A 90 -19.32 -2.92 9.70
C ASP A 90 -19.50 -3.31 8.22
N LEU A 91 -20.39 -2.63 7.49
CA LEU A 91 -20.58 -2.83 6.06
C LEU A 91 -19.33 -2.49 5.26
N LEU A 92 -18.64 -1.40 5.60
CA LEU A 92 -17.39 -1.01 4.95
C LEU A 92 -16.28 -2.03 5.23
N GLU A 93 -16.16 -2.48 6.47
CA GLU A 93 -15.21 -3.54 6.85
C GLU A 93 -15.47 -4.82 6.05
N ALA A 94 -16.72 -5.24 5.92
CA ALA A 94 -17.09 -6.41 5.13
C ALA A 94 -16.68 -6.27 3.66
N LYS A 95 -16.90 -5.11 3.04
CA LYS A 95 -16.48 -4.84 1.64
C LYS A 95 -14.96 -4.88 1.48
N ILE A 96 -14.22 -4.29 2.42
CA ILE A 96 -12.74 -4.31 2.37
C ILE A 96 -12.23 -5.75 2.45
N ARG A 97 -12.84 -6.59 3.30
CA ARG A 97 -12.50 -8.02 3.39
C ARG A 97 -12.84 -8.81 2.13
N GLN A 98 -13.81 -8.37 1.33
CA GLN A 98 -14.09 -8.98 0.02
C GLN A 98 -12.98 -8.68 -1.00
N VAL A 99 -12.28 -7.55 -0.87
CA VAL A 99 -11.17 -7.17 -1.76
C VAL A 99 -9.86 -7.80 -1.32
N LYS A 100 -9.54 -7.70 -0.02
CA LYS A 100 -8.31 -8.27 0.54
C LYS A 100 -8.65 -9.11 1.77
N GLU A 101 -8.69 -10.42 1.56
CA GLU A 101 -8.76 -11.38 2.65
C GLU A 101 -7.49 -11.26 3.50
N GLY A 102 -7.64 -11.18 4.82
CA GLY A 102 -6.51 -11.08 5.75
C GLY A 102 -5.95 -9.67 5.98
N ALA A 103 -6.54 -8.62 5.39
CA ALA A 103 -6.16 -7.24 5.71
C ALA A 103 -6.30 -6.96 7.23
N ARG A 104 -5.29 -6.32 7.83
CA ARG A 104 -5.37 -5.86 9.22
C ARG A 104 -6.18 -4.57 9.25
N ILE A 105 -7.40 -4.64 9.78
CA ILE A 105 -8.31 -3.50 9.84
C ILE A 105 -8.29 -2.90 11.25
N LEU A 106 -8.03 -1.60 11.33
CA LEU A 106 -7.98 -0.83 12.58
C LEU A 106 -9.02 0.28 12.53
N ARG A 107 -10.01 0.23 13.43
CA ARG A 107 -11.01 1.29 13.60
C ARG A 107 -10.39 2.43 14.41
N THR A 108 -10.47 3.66 13.91
CA THR A 108 -9.78 4.82 14.47
C THR A 108 -10.64 6.08 14.46
N LYS A 109 -10.30 6.98 15.38
CA LYS A 109 -10.83 8.35 15.46
C LYS A 109 -9.65 9.30 15.31
N LYS A 110 -9.76 10.31 14.44
CA LYS A 110 -8.67 11.27 14.15
C LYS A 110 -7.34 10.59 13.77
N ALA A 111 -7.42 9.44 13.09
CA ALA A 111 -6.30 8.59 12.69
C ALA A 111 -5.40 8.14 13.86
N GLN A 112 -5.92 8.12 15.10
CA GLN A 112 -5.16 7.65 16.24
C GLN A 112 -5.08 6.12 16.23
N ALA A 113 -3.87 5.61 16.07
CA ALA A 113 -3.55 4.21 16.15
C ALA A 113 -2.20 4.00 16.88
N PRO A 114 -2.06 2.93 17.67
CA PRO A 114 -0.78 2.59 18.28
C PRO A 114 0.28 2.32 17.20
N LEU A 115 1.39 3.06 17.22
CA LEU A 115 2.51 2.87 16.28
C LEU A 115 2.99 1.41 16.17
N PRO A 116 3.08 0.62 17.26
CA PRO A 116 3.50 -0.79 17.15
C PRO A 116 2.56 -1.69 16.33
N LEU A 117 1.33 -1.23 16.05
CA LEU A 117 0.39 -1.95 15.19
C LEU A 117 0.55 -1.61 13.71
N ILE A 118 1.29 -0.54 13.40
CA ILE A 118 1.48 0.02 12.06
C ILE A 118 2.92 -0.15 11.57
N LEU A 119 3.90 0.15 12.43
CA LEU A 119 5.31 0.10 12.09
C LEU A 119 5.96 -1.17 12.63
N SER A 120 6.98 -1.66 11.91
CA SER A 120 7.76 -2.85 12.27
C SER A 120 6.95 -4.15 12.27
N VAL A 121 5.90 -4.22 11.48
CA VAL A 121 4.95 -5.34 11.49
C VAL A 121 5.34 -6.46 10.52
N GLY A 122 6.19 -6.17 9.52
CA GLY A 122 6.66 -7.11 8.52
C GLY A 122 5.53 -7.81 7.75
N LEU A 123 4.45 -7.08 7.43
CA LEU A 123 3.27 -7.65 6.77
C LEU A 123 3.40 -7.68 5.24
N PHE A 124 4.34 -6.91 4.69
CA PHE A 124 4.53 -6.88 3.24
C PHE A 124 5.20 -8.17 2.75
N GLU A 125 4.47 -8.96 1.97
CA GLU A 125 4.96 -10.17 1.34
C GLU A 125 5.42 -9.88 -0.10
N SER A 126 6.72 -9.65 -0.29
CA SER A 126 7.29 -9.30 -1.60
C SER A 126 7.02 -10.33 -2.69
N ASP A 127 7.02 -11.61 -2.34
CA ASP A 127 6.95 -12.72 -3.29
C ASP A 127 5.61 -12.76 -4.04
N LYS A 128 4.53 -12.26 -3.42
CA LYS A 128 3.18 -12.19 -4.03
C LYS A 128 3.10 -11.24 -5.22
N TYR A 129 4.00 -10.26 -5.30
CA TYR A 129 3.92 -9.17 -6.28
C TYR A 129 4.94 -9.30 -7.42
N PHE A 130 6.03 -10.03 -7.21
CA PHE A 130 7.01 -10.31 -8.26
C PHE A 130 6.46 -11.25 -9.35
N ASP A 131 5.54 -12.17 -9.01
CA ASP A 131 4.89 -13.05 -9.99
C ASP A 131 3.88 -12.33 -10.90
N THR A 132 3.41 -11.15 -10.52
CA THR A 132 2.41 -10.43 -11.31
C THR A 132 3.03 -9.72 -12.52
N GLU A 133 4.27 -9.22 -12.42
CA GLU A 133 4.99 -8.56 -13.52
C GLU A 133 5.61 -9.51 -14.55
N SER A 134 5.95 -10.75 -14.19
CA SER A 134 6.52 -11.71 -15.16
C SER A 134 5.53 -12.08 -16.28
N SER A 135 4.25 -11.72 -16.11
CA SER A 135 3.20 -11.96 -17.10
C SER A 135 2.96 -10.79 -18.09
N SER A 136 3.47 -9.58 -17.82
CA SER A 136 3.15 -8.37 -18.62
C SER A 136 4.26 -7.89 -19.56
N HIS A 137 5.46 -8.49 -19.52
CA HIS A 137 6.57 -8.15 -20.42
C HIS A 137 7.00 -9.33 -21.33
N HIS A 138 6.14 -9.78 -22.23
CA HIS A 138 6.59 -10.43 -23.47
C HIS A 138 6.79 -9.36 -24.55
N HIS A 139 7.93 -8.66 -24.49
CA HIS A 139 8.44 -7.98 -25.68
C HIS A 139 9.06 -9.04 -26.59
N ASN A 140 8.35 -9.36 -27.68
CA ASN A 140 8.83 -10.16 -28.79
C ASN A 140 9.99 -9.40 -29.47
N HIS A 141 11.22 -9.65 -29.05
CA HIS A 141 12.40 -9.28 -29.83
C HIS A 141 12.61 -10.36 -30.90
N ASP A 142 11.92 -10.20 -32.04
CA ASP A 142 12.30 -10.90 -33.27
C ASP A 142 13.65 -10.34 -33.72
N HIS A 143 14.71 -11.12 -33.46
CA HIS A 143 16.00 -10.94 -34.11
C HIS A 143 15.87 -11.41 -35.57
N HIS A 144 15.85 -10.46 -36.49
CA HIS A 144 16.13 -10.74 -37.91
C HIS A 144 17.63 -11.02 -38.07
N ASP A 145 17.98 -12.28 -38.30
CA ASP A 145 19.27 -12.65 -38.88
C ASP A 145 19.32 -12.17 -40.34
N HIS A 146 20.37 -11.44 -40.68
CA HIS A 146 20.79 -11.14 -42.04
C HIS A 146 22.00 -12.03 -42.38
N ASP A 147 21.80 -12.97 -43.30
CA ASP A 147 22.85 -13.51 -44.18
C ASP A 147 22.87 -12.71 -45.50
#